data_AF-A0AAD7HVL9-F1
#
_entry.id   AF-A0AAD7HVL9-F1
#
_cell.length_a   1.000
_cell.length_b   1.000
_cell.length_c   1.000
_cell.angle_alpha   90.00
_cell.angle_beta   90.00
_cell.angle_gamma   90.00
#
_symmetry.space_group_name_H-M   'P 1'
#
loop_
_entity.id
_entity.type
_entity.pdbx_description
1 polymer ?
#
loop_
_entity_poly.entity_id
_entity_poly.type
_entity_poly.pdbx_seq_one_letter_code
_entity_poly.pdbx_strand_id
1 'polypeptide(L)'
;IRKLAFAIIHSSTVLLPQWRTVCQQLDLSPRLIPRDVATRWNSTYDMLEVAVEYREAIDTLVADKKTNLRQYELEDEEWEVLKDLLRVLKDLTLKFSQEGVATIAHVIPAMDKIENMLETEADDKKLSPAIKSALKKGQKIMNSYYTKTDQSYAYRIAMVLHPGLKLEYFKRHGWEQEWIDEAVSITKGAFTVYVSKAEAEAAEGAEPEEADGQDLVRLFPSLAPLLCCIDTSFRERARLAHLLLLTSTWLLLTSGRQKAPRRTRS
;
A
#
# COMPACT_ATOMS: atom_id res chain seq x y z
N ILE A 1 -4.76 7.26 18.88
CA ILE A 1 -5.50 8.04 17.84
C ILE A 1 -6.82 7.40 17.39
N ARG A 2 -6.87 6.25 16.70
CA ARG A 2 -8.16 5.68 16.19
C ARG A 2 -9.28 5.57 17.26
N LYS A 3 -8.95 5.01 18.42
CA LYS A 3 -9.90 4.87 19.54
C LYS A 3 -10.30 6.23 20.14
N LEU A 4 -9.36 7.17 20.20
CA LEU A 4 -9.59 8.55 20.65
C LEU A 4 -10.59 9.25 19.72
N ALA A 5 -10.33 9.25 18.40
CA ALA A 5 -11.22 9.84 17.40
C ALA A 5 -12.63 9.23 17.46
N PHE A 6 -12.72 7.91 17.62
CA PHE A 6 -14.00 7.21 17.82
C PHE A 6 -14.71 7.70 19.09
N ALA A 7 -14.01 7.78 20.22
CA ALA A 7 -14.59 8.22 21.49
C ALA A 7 -15.13 9.66 21.42
N ILE A 8 -14.39 10.58 20.77
CA ILE A 8 -14.80 11.97 20.58
C ILE A 8 -16.07 12.05 19.71
N ILE A 9 -16.08 11.37 18.56
CA ILE A 9 -17.22 11.41 17.62
C ILE A 9 -18.48 10.82 18.24
N HIS A 10 -18.35 9.73 18.99
CA HIS A 10 -19.49 9.01 19.56
C HIS A 10 -19.95 9.53 20.92
N SER A 11 -19.24 10.49 21.54
CA SER A 11 -19.67 11.17 22.76
C SER A 11 -20.19 12.57 22.42
N SER A 12 -21.41 12.60 21.87
CA SER A 12 -22.06 13.83 21.39
C SER A 12 -22.35 14.86 22.48
N THR A 13 -22.44 14.44 23.74
CA THR A 13 -22.86 15.28 24.87
C THR A 13 -21.70 15.76 25.76
N VAL A 14 -20.57 15.06 25.78
CA VAL A 14 -19.45 15.37 26.70
C VAL A 14 -18.18 15.70 25.93
N LEU A 15 -17.63 14.75 25.20
CA LEU A 15 -16.30 14.93 24.58
C LEU A 15 -16.36 15.80 23.32
N LEU A 16 -17.43 15.68 22.51
CA LEU A 16 -17.56 16.45 21.28
C LEU A 16 -17.72 17.97 21.55
N PRO A 17 -18.56 18.42 22.51
CA PRO A 17 -18.61 19.82 22.89
C PRO A 17 -17.27 20.32 23.47
N GLN A 18 -16.63 19.53 24.33
CA GLN A 18 -15.32 19.88 24.90
C GLN A 18 -14.24 20.03 23.82
N TRP A 19 -14.18 19.12 22.84
CA TRP A 19 -13.30 19.23 21.68
C TRP A 19 -13.49 20.55 20.96
N ARG A 20 -14.75 20.94 20.66
CA ARG A 20 -15.04 22.22 19.99
C ARG A 20 -14.59 23.42 20.82
N THR A 21 -14.79 23.38 22.13
CA THR A 21 -14.32 24.44 23.05
C THR A 21 -12.80 24.55 23.03
N VAL A 22 -12.08 23.43 23.08
CA VAL A 22 -10.61 23.42 23.02
C VAL A 22 -10.11 23.94 21.67
N CYS A 23 -10.71 23.51 20.55
CA CYS A 23 -10.37 24.05 19.23
C CYS A 23 -10.57 25.57 19.16
N GLN A 24 -11.68 26.09 19.71
CA GLN A 24 -11.93 27.54 19.77
C GLN A 24 -10.93 28.29 20.65
N GLN A 25 -10.52 27.70 21.78
CA GLN A 25 -9.52 28.31 22.67
C GLN A 25 -8.14 28.40 22.04
N LEU A 26 -7.79 27.45 21.17
CA LEU A 26 -6.52 27.39 20.46
C LEU A 26 -6.58 28.10 19.09
N ASP A 27 -7.66 28.83 18.79
CA ASP A 27 -7.91 29.49 17.50
C ASP A 27 -7.80 28.54 16.28
N LEU A 28 -8.10 27.25 16.50
CA LEU A 28 -8.12 26.23 15.47
C LEU A 28 -9.53 26.15 14.84
N SER A 29 -9.58 25.92 13.53
CA SER A 29 -10.83 25.61 12.85
C SER A 29 -11.49 24.40 13.50
N PRO A 30 -12.80 24.42 13.82
CA PRO A 30 -13.49 23.34 14.53
C PRO A 30 -13.75 22.12 13.62
N ARG A 31 -12.68 21.54 13.09
CA ARG A 31 -12.68 20.33 12.28
C ARG A 31 -12.69 19.10 13.19
N LEU A 32 -13.42 18.07 12.77
CA LEU A 32 -13.37 16.77 13.44
C LEU A 32 -12.27 15.92 12.81
N ILE A 33 -11.60 15.13 13.65
CA ILE A 33 -10.67 14.11 13.20
C ILE A 33 -11.46 13.10 12.34
N PRO A 34 -11.11 12.89 11.06
CA PRO A 34 -11.80 11.94 10.20
C PRO A 34 -11.81 10.53 10.80
N ARG A 35 -12.92 9.81 10.61
CA ARG A 35 -13.00 8.42 11.06
C ARG A 35 -12.17 7.52 10.14
N ASP A 36 -11.39 6.63 10.74
CA ASP A 36 -10.73 5.55 10.01
C ASP A 36 -11.76 4.54 9.48
N VAL A 37 -11.74 4.29 8.17
CA VAL A 37 -12.71 3.45 7.45
C VAL A 37 -11.93 2.37 6.71
N ALA A 38 -12.07 1.11 7.15
CA ALA A 38 -11.32 -0.02 6.62
C ALA A 38 -11.46 -0.20 5.09
N THR A 39 -12.57 0.23 4.49
CA THR A 39 -12.83 0.13 3.04
C THR A 39 -12.30 1.32 2.23
N ARG A 40 -11.83 2.40 2.88
CA ARG A 40 -11.29 3.58 2.19
C ARG A 40 -9.79 3.68 2.43
N TRP A 41 -9.03 3.44 1.37
CA TRP A 41 -7.57 3.26 1.41
C TRP A 41 -6.81 4.39 2.12
N ASN A 42 -7.23 5.65 1.93
CA ASN A 42 -6.55 6.81 2.52
C ASN A 42 -7.14 7.27 3.86
N SER A 43 -8.18 6.61 4.39
CA SER A 43 -8.86 7.11 5.60
C SER A 43 -7.98 7.12 6.84
N THR A 44 -7.07 6.15 7.00
CA THR A 44 -6.09 6.16 8.09
C THR A 44 -5.12 7.33 7.93
N TYR A 45 -4.66 7.60 6.70
CA TYR A 45 -3.78 8.73 6.40
C TYR A 45 -4.47 10.07 6.72
N ASP A 46 -5.69 10.27 6.21
CA ASP A 46 -6.49 11.49 6.44
C ASP A 46 -6.75 11.71 7.94
N MET A 47 -7.02 10.64 8.69
CA MET A 47 -7.19 10.70 10.15
C MET A 47 -5.89 11.15 10.85
N LEU A 48 -4.76 10.58 10.45
CA LEU A 48 -3.47 10.86 11.07
C LEU A 48 -2.96 12.26 10.71
N GLU A 49 -3.18 12.74 9.48
CA GLU A 49 -2.82 14.09 9.05
C GLU A 49 -3.51 15.14 9.93
N VAL A 50 -4.82 15.00 10.13
CA VAL A 50 -5.58 15.88 11.04
C VAL A 50 -5.16 15.70 12.49
N ALA A 51 -4.85 14.48 12.92
CA ALA A 51 -4.41 14.26 14.30
C ALA A 51 -3.08 14.98 14.62
N VAL A 52 -2.14 15.03 13.66
CA VAL A 52 -0.89 15.78 13.83
C VAL A 52 -1.12 17.29 13.80
N GLU A 53 -1.97 17.77 12.89
CA GLU A 53 -2.35 19.19 12.80
C GLU A 53 -3.00 19.68 14.11
N TYR A 54 -3.80 18.84 14.76
CA TYR A 54 -4.52 19.16 15.99
C TYR A 54 -3.85 18.59 17.25
N ARG A 55 -2.53 18.36 17.25
CA ARG A 55 -1.80 17.78 18.39
C ARG A 55 -2.06 18.54 19.68
N GLU A 56 -1.93 19.87 19.68
CA GLU A 56 -2.12 20.69 20.90
C GLU A 56 -3.54 20.55 21.48
N ALA A 57 -4.56 20.46 20.61
CA ALA A 57 -5.94 20.25 21.02
C ALA A 57 -6.14 18.85 21.61
N ILE A 58 -5.50 17.83 21.02
CA ILE A 58 -5.54 16.45 21.53
C ILE A 58 -4.87 16.36 22.89
N ASP A 59 -3.67 16.93 23.05
CA ASP A 59 -2.91 16.88 24.29
C ASP A 59 -3.66 17.62 25.42
N THR A 60 -4.27 18.77 25.11
CA THR A 60 -5.12 19.52 26.06
C THR A 60 -6.36 18.71 26.48
N LEU A 61 -7.02 18.04 25.54
CA LEU A 61 -8.23 17.26 25.82
C LEU A 61 -7.91 15.99 26.64
N VAL A 62 -6.78 15.35 26.36
CA VAL A 62 -6.32 14.14 27.05
C VAL A 62 -5.81 14.46 28.45
N ALA A 63 -5.22 15.63 28.66
CA ALA A 63 -4.77 16.10 29.97
C ALA A 63 -5.93 16.39 30.95
N ASP A 64 -7.14 16.70 30.45
CA ASP A 64 -8.31 16.92 31.31
C ASP A 64 -8.76 15.61 31.98
N LYS A 65 -8.64 15.55 33.31
CA LYS A 65 -9.04 14.40 34.12
C LYS A 65 -10.53 14.04 33.97
N LYS A 66 -11.38 14.98 33.56
CA LYS A 66 -12.83 14.76 33.39
C LYS A 66 -13.18 13.91 32.16
N THR A 67 -12.29 13.87 31.16
CA THR A 67 -12.57 13.19 29.89
C THR A 67 -12.29 11.68 29.94
N ASN A 68 -11.56 11.21 30.97
CA ASN A 68 -11.09 9.82 31.09
C ASN A 68 -10.34 9.31 29.83
N LEU A 69 -9.65 10.22 29.13
CA LEU A 69 -8.91 9.92 27.89
C LEU A 69 -7.41 9.71 28.09
N ARG A 70 -6.91 9.81 29.33
CA ARG A 70 -5.48 9.67 29.69
C ARG A 70 -4.80 8.41 29.14
N GLN A 71 -5.55 7.32 28.96
CA GLN A 71 -5.04 6.09 28.35
C GLN A 71 -4.64 6.23 26.86
N TYR A 72 -4.95 7.36 26.23
CA TYR A 72 -4.61 7.67 24.84
C TYR A 72 -3.59 8.81 24.71
N GLU A 73 -2.96 9.20 25.82
CA GLU A 73 -1.82 10.12 25.84
C GLU A 73 -0.67 9.50 25.04
N LEU A 74 -0.06 10.32 24.19
CA LEU A 74 1.04 9.94 23.32
C LEU A 74 2.28 10.70 23.77
N GLU A 75 3.43 10.02 23.78
CA GLU A 75 4.71 10.64 24.08
C GLU A 75 5.20 11.48 22.89
N ASP A 76 6.07 12.46 23.16
CA ASP A 76 6.62 13.33 22.11
C ASP A 76 7.36 12.52 21.03
N GLU A 77 8.07 11.45 21.41
CA GLU A 77 8.73 10.55 20.45
C GLU A 77 7.71 9.81 19.55
N GLU A 78 6.55 9.43 20.07
CA GLU A 78 5.51 8.75 19.29
C GLU A 78 4.91 9.68 18.24
N TRP A 79 4.78 10.97 18.56
CA TRP A 79 4.36 11.99 17.60
C TRP A 79 5.35 12.21 16.46
N GLU A 80 6.66 12.19 16.75
CA GLU A 80 7.69 12.32 15.71
C GLU A 80 7.70 11.12 14.77
N VAL A 81 7.61 9.88 15.31
CA VAL A 81 7.48 8.67 14.48
C VAL A 81 6.25 8.74 13.56
N LEU A 82 5.15 9.31 14.06
CA LEU A 82 3.92 9.46 13.29
C LEU A 82 4.07 10.48 12.15
N LYS A 83 4.79 11.59 12.38
CA LYS A 83 5.11 12.58 11.35
C LYS A 83 6.00 12.00 10.25
N ASP A 84 7.03 11.26 10.62
CA ASP A 84 7.92 10.64 9.63
C ASP A 84 7.19 9.60 8.77
N LEU A 85 6.35 8.78 9.39
CA LEU A 85 5.50 7.84 8.66
C LEU A 85 4.54 8.55 7.69
N LEU A 86 3.91 9.64 8.13
CA LEU A 86 3.00 10.43 7.30
C LEU A 86 3.70 11.05 6.08
N ARG A 87 4.92 11.58 6.25
CA ARG A 87 5.69 12.16 5.14
C ARG A 87 5.93 11.14 4.03
N VAL A 88 6.32 9.94 4.41
CA VAL A 88 6.56 8.83 3.48
C VAL A 88 5.28 8.41 2.75
N LEU A 89 4.20 8.21 3.51
CA LEU A 89 2.93 7.80 2.93
C LEU A 89 2.38 8.88 2.00
N LYS A 90 2.58 10.16 2.31
CA LYS A 90 2.20 11.29 1.45
C LYS A 90 2.92 11.23 0.11
N ASP A 91 4.24 11.07 0.12
CA ASP A 91 5.06 10.97 -1.09
C ASP A 91 4.60 9.83 -2.01
N LEU A 92 4.28 8.69 -1.40
CA LEU A 92 3.88 7.48 -2.13
C LEU A 92 2.46 7.60 -2.67
N THR A 93 1.52 8.01 -1.83
CA THR A 93 0.13 8.22 -2.24
C THR A 93 0.05 9.28 -3.34
N LEU A 94 0.82 10.36 -3.25
CA LEU A 94 0.87 11.37 -4.31
C LEU A 94 1.40 10.79 -5.63
N LYS A 95 2.50 10.01 -5.59
CA LYS A 95 3.04 9.34 -6.77
C LYS A 95 2.06 8.36 -7.42
N PHE A 96 1.32 7.59 -6.62
CA PHE A 96 0.34 6.64 -7.16
C PHE A 96 -1.00 7.27 -7.52
N SER A 97 -1.29 8.48 -7.04
CA SER A 97 -2.49 9.23 -7.39
C SER A 97 -2.29 10.13 -8.63
N GLN A 98 -1.05 10.27 -9.12
CA GLN A 98 -0.75 10.98 -10.36
C GLN A 98 -1.20 10.16 -11.57
N GLU A 99 -2.16 10.70 -12.31
CA GLU A 99 -2.58 10.17 -13.60
C GLU A 99 -1.41 10.22 -14.60
N GLY A 100 -1.18 9.12 -15.32
CA GLY A 100 -0.19 9.04 -16.41
C GLY A 100 1.25 8.66 -16.00
N VAL A 101 1.60 8.68 -14.70
CA VAL A 101 2.99 8.39 -14.24
C VAL A 101 3.08 7.11 -13.41
N ALA A 102 2.00 6.68 -12.77
CA ALA A 102 1.94 5.50 -11.92
C ALA A 102 1.96 4.18 -12.72
N THR A 103 3.07 3.91 -13.40
CA THR A 103 3.31 2.65 -14.09
C THR A 103 3.54 1.53 -13.07
N ILE A 104 3.05 0.32 -13.38
CA ILE A 104 3.31 -0.94 -12.62
C ILE A 104 4.79 -1.10 -12.25
N ALA A 105 5.70 -0.59 -13.08
CA ALA A 105 7.15 -0.57 -12.85
C ALA A 105 7.60 0.15 -11.57
N HIS A 106 6.82 1.12 -11.07
CA HIS A 106 7.16 1.92 -9.89
C HIS A 106 6.70 1.29 -8.57
N VAL A 107 5.91 0.21 -8.61
CA VAL A 107 5.37 -0.45 -7.41
C VAL A 107 6.48 -1.05 -6.55
N ILE A 108 7.38 -1.84 -7.15
CA ILE A 108 8.49 -2.47 -6.42
C ILE A 108 9.46 -1.40 -5.89
N PRO A 109 9.91 -0.40 -6.68
CA PRO A 109 10.72 0.70 -6.15
C PRO A 109 10.10 1.49 -5.00
N ALA A 110 8.78 1.69 -5.03
CA ALA A 110 8.06 2.32 -3.93
C ALA A 110 8.07 1.45 -2.66
N MET A 111 7.84 0.14 -2.81
CA MET A 111 7.91 -0.82 -1.69
C MET A 111 9.32 -0.88 -1.10
N ASP A 112 10.37 -0.93 -1.94
CA ASP A 112 11.77 -0.93 -1.50
C ASP A 112 12.10 0.36 -0.74
N LYS A 113 11.58 1.53 -1.17
CA LYS A 113 11.74 2.79 -0.44
C LYS A 113 11.14 2.70 0.98
N ILE A 114 9.91 2.18 1.10
CA ILE A 114 9.26 2.01 2.41
C ILE A 114 10.07 1.08 3.31
N GLU A 115 10.49 -0.06 2.77
CA GLU A 115 11.23 -1.07 3.51
C GLU A 115 12.56 -0.54 4.04
N ASN A 116 13.36 0.13 3.20
CA ASN A 116 14.63 0.72 3.63
C ASN A 116 14.44 1.75 4.76
N MET A 117 13.36 2.53 4.75
CA MET A 117 13.08 3.46 5.84
C MET A 117 12.63 2.74 7.11
N LEU A 118 11.76 1.72 6.99
CA LEU A 118 11.38 0.91 8.15
C LEU A 118 12.58 0.20 8.78
N GLU A 119 13.56 -0.23 7.98
CA GLU A 119 14.83 -0.80 8.44
C GLU A 119 15.71 0.25 9.14
N THR A 120 15.88 1.43 8.52
CA THR A 120 16.67 2.53 9.08
C THR A 120 16.14 2.96 10.45
N GLU A 121 14.82 3.10 10.59
CA GLU A 121 14.18 3.46 11.86
C GLU A 121 14.18 2.31 12.89
N ALA A 122 14.13 1.05 12.44
CA ALA A 122 14.17 -0.10 13.34
C ALA A 122 15.53 -0.31 14.01
N ASP A 123 16.60 0.10 13.33
CA ASP A 123 17.98 -0.01 13.81
C ASP A 123 18.35 1.08 14.83
N ASP A 124 17.51 2.12 15.00
CA ASP A 124 17.72 3.11 16.05
C ASP A 124 17.55 2.45 17.44
N LYS A 125 18.64 2.45 18.21
CA LYS A 125 18.68 1.90 19.56
C LYS A 125 17.77 2.67 20.52
N LYS A 126 17.41 3.91 20.19
CA LYS A 126 16.55 4.77 21.01
C LYS A 126 15.06 4.42 20.92
N LEU A 127 14.63 3.66 19.91
CA LEU A 127 13.22 3.31 19.74
C LEU A 127 12.71 2.36 20.84
N SER A 128 11.52 2.66 21.35
CA SER A 128 10.85 1.84 22.36
C SER A 128 10.54 0.41 21.84
N PRO A 129 10.50 -0.61 22.71
CA PRO A 129 10.17 -1.99 22.32
C PRO A 129 8.80 -2.12 21.62
N ALA A 130 7.84 -1.27 21.97
CA ALA A 130 6.50 -1.24 21.37
C ALA A 130 6.55 -0.81 19.91
N ILE A 131 7.31 0.25 19.61
CA ILE A 131 7.47 0.75 18.24
C ILE A 131 8.24 -0.27 17.40
N LYS A 132 9.28 -0.91 17.94
CA LYS A 132 10.00 -2.01 17.26
C LYS A 132 9.09 -3.19 16.92
N SER A 133 8.16 -3.54 17.81
CA SER A 133 7.16 -4.58 17.54
C SER A 133 6.20 -4.17 16.41
N ALA A 134 5.78 -2.90 16.39
CA ALA A 134 4.94 -2.35 15.32
C ALA A 134 5.65 -2.34 13.97
N LEU A 135 6.93 -1.93 13.92
CA LEU A 135 7.77 -1.94 12.71
C LEU A 135 7.91 -3.37 12.16
N LYS A 136 8.21 -4.36 13.02
CA LYS A 136 8.27 -5.77 12.62
C LYS A 136 6.95 -6.28 12.04
N LYS A 137 5.82 -5.82 12.59
CA LYS A 137 4.49 -6.15 12.05
C LYS A 137 4.28 -5.51 10.67
N GLY A 138 4.71 -4.26 10.49
CA GLY A 138 4.73 -3.57 9.20
C GLY A 138 5.57 -4.31 8.16
N GLN A 139 6.80 -4.71 8.51
CA GLN A 139 7.68 -5.51 7.66
C GLN A 139 7.04 -6.85 7.27
N LYS A 140 6.37 -7.55 8.21
CA LYS A 140 5.65 -8.80 7.89
C LYS A 140 4.54 -8.58 6.86
N ILE A 141 3.81 -7.47 6.97
CA ILE A 141 2.77 -7.11 6.01
C ILE A 141 3.41 -6.82 4.65
N MET A 142 4.51 -6.05 4.62
CA MET A 142 5.25 -5.74 3.39
C MET A 142 5.73 -7.01 2.67
N ASN A 143 6.32 -7.94 3.42
CA ASN A 143 6.74 -9.25 2.90
C ASN A 143 5.59 -10.03 2.24
N SER A 144 4.39 -9.98 2.84
CA SER A 144 3.21 -10.60 2.22
C SER A 144 2.82 -9.94 0.89
N TYR A 145 3.02 -8.63 0.74
CA TYR A 145 2.79 -7.95 -0.53
C TYR A 145 3.87 -8.26 -1.56
N TYR A 146 5.14 -8.36 -1.17
CA TYR A 146 6.20 -8.82 -2.08
C TYR A 146 5.93 -10.22 -2.61
N THR A 147 5.48 -11.14 -1.75
CA THR A 147 5.08 -12.49 -2.20
C THR A 147 3.97 -12.44 -3.24
N LYS A 148 3.04 -11.49 -3.14
CA LYS A 148 1.97 -11.29 -4.13
C LYS A 148 2.48 -10.65 -5.43
N THR A 149 3.45 -9.74 -5.36
CA THR A 149 4.06 -9.17 -6.57
C THR A 149 4.88 -10.22 -7.32
N ASP A 150 5.55 -11.13 -6.60
CA ASP A 150 6.33 -12.22 -7.21
C ASP A 150 5.45 -13.26 -7.92
N GLN A 151 4.18 -13.41 -7.52
CA GLN A 151 3.22 -14.29 -8.20
C GLN A 151 2.84 -13.78 -9.61
N SER A 152 3.14 -12.51 -9.94
CA SER A 152 2.81 -11.93 -11.23
C SER A 152 4.06 -11.47 -11.97
N TYR A 153 4.29 -12.06 -13.14
CA TYR A 153 5.36 -11.67 -14.04
C TYR A 153 5.24 -10.23 -14.56
N ALA A 154 4.05 -9.63 -14.49
CA ALA A 154 3.79 -8.28 -14.97
C ALA A 154 4.70 -7.23 -14.32
N TYR A 155 4.98 -7.35 -13.01
CA TYR A 155 5.85 -6.39 -12.31
C TYR A 155 7.30 -6.46 -12.81
N ARG A 156 7.82 -7.68 -13.03
CA ARG A 156 9.19 -7.89 -13.51
C ARG A 156 9.34 -7.42 -14.95
N ILE A 157 8.39 -7.77 -15.82
CA ILE A 157 8.37 -7.34 -17.22
C ILE A 157 8.30 -5.81 -17.30
N ALA A 158 7.40 -5.19 -16.53
CA ALA A 158 7.26 -3.72 -16.52
C ALA A 158 8.55 -3.01 -16.09
N MET A 159 9.27 -3.54 -15.09
CA MET A 159 10.54 -2.98 -14.65
C MET A 159 11.65 -3.13 -15.70
N VAL A 160 11.75 -4.30 -16.36
CA VAL A 160 12.75 -4.55 -17.42
C VAL A 160 12.52 -3.64 -18.62
N LEU A 161 11.27 -3.43 -19.01
CA LEU A 161 10.89 -2.56 -20.14
C LEU A 161 11.01 -1.07 -19.81
N HIS A 162 11.00 -0.69 -18.53
CA HIS A 162 11.03 0.71 -18.13
C HIS A 162 12.38 1.36 -18.45
N PRO A 163 12.44 2.47 -19.21
CA PRO A 163 13.68 3.04 -19.75
C PRO A 163 14.66 3.50 -18.67
N GLY A 164 14.16 3.93 -17.50
CA GLY A 164 14.98 4.41 -16.37
C GLY A 164 15.32 3.37 -15.31
N LEU A 165 14.73 2.16 -15.34
CA LEU A 165 15.00 1.11 -14.34
C LEU A 165 15.82 -0.02 -14.97
N LYS A 166 15.31 -0.63 -16.04
CA LYS A 166 15.92 -1.74 -16.79
C LYS A 166 16.59 -2.77 -15.87
N LEU A 167 17.74 -3.27 -16.27
CA LEU A 167 18.55 -4.21 -15.50
C LEU A 167 19.42 -3.52 -14.44
N GLU A 168 19.66 -2.22 -14.60
CA GLU A 168 20.50 -1.44 -13.69
C GLU A 168 19.86 -1.31 -12.30
N TYR A 169 18.53 -1.27 -12.23
CA TYR A 169 17.83 -1.29 -10.95
C TYR A 169 18.12 -2.56 -10.15
N PHE A 170 18.00 -3.74 -10.76
CA PHE A 170 18.21 -5.02 -10.09
C PHE A 170 19.65 -5.18 -9.60
N LYS A 171 20.62 -4.79 -10.44
CA LYS A 171 22.05 -4.80 -10.07
C LYS A 171 22.34 -3.87 -8.90
N ARG A 172 21.82 -2.63 -8.94
CA ARG A 172 22.04 -1.64 -7.89
C ARG A 172 21.45 -2.07 -6.54
N HIS A 173 20.35 -2.80 -6.57
CA HIS A 173 19.70 -3.31 -5.35
C HIS A 173 20.26 -4.65 -4.89
N GLY A 174 21.32 -5.17 -5.53
CA GLY A 174 22.01 -6.40 -5.13
C GLY A 174 21.16 -7.65 -5.31
N TRP A 175 20.29 -7.68 -6.34
CA TRP A 175 19.50 -8.88 -6.62
C TRP A 175 20.41 -10.00 -7.12
N GLU A 176 20.11 -11.22 -6.71
CA GLU A 176 20.81 -12.43 -7.14
C GLU A 176 20.75 -12.56 -8.67
N GLN A 177 21.87 -12.96 -9.29
CA GLN A 177 22.01 -13.02 -10.75
C GLN A 177 20.97 -13.95 -11.38
N GLU A 178 20.66 -15.07 -10.72
CA GLU A 178 19.65 -16.04 -11.18
C GLU A 178 18.27 -15.38 -11.38
N TRP A 179 17.88 -14.45 -10.50
CA TRP A 179 16.60 -13.74 -10.60
C TRP A 179 16.60 -12.69 -11.71
N ILE A 180 17.75 -12.05 -11.95
CA ILE A 180 17.91 -11.12 -13.08
C ILE A 180 17.76 -11.89 -14.39
N ASP A 181 18.40 -13.05 -14.49
CA ASP A 181 18.35 -13.91 -15.67
C ASP A 181 16.92 -14.47 -15.88
N GLU A 182 16.24 -14.86 -14.80
CA GLU A 182 14.83 -15.26 -14.83
C GLU A 182 13.93 -14.12 -15.35
N ALA A 183 14.09 -12.90 -14.84
CA ALA A 183 13.30 -11.75 -15.29
C ALA A 183 13.52 -11.42 -16.77
N VAL A 184 14.76 -11.53 -17.26
CA VAL A 184 15.10 -11.37 -18.69
C VAL A 184 14.47 -12.49 -19.52
N SER A 185 14.55 -13.74 -19.06
CA SER A 185 13.96 -14.90 -19.72
C SER A 185 12.44 -14.76 -19.88
N ILE A 186 11.76 -14.40 -18.78
CA ILE A 186 10.31 -14.14 -18.76
C ILE A 186 9.94 -13.03 -19.74
N THR A 187 10.70 -11.93 -19.75
CA THR A 187 10.43 -10.78 -20.62
C THR A 187 10.63 -11.14 -22.09
N LYS A 188 11.70 -11.87 -22.43
CA LYS A 188 11.95 -12.37 -23.78
C LYS A 188 10.85 -13.33 -24.22
N GLY A 189 10.45 -14.26 -23.35
CA GLY A 189 9.35 -15.19 -23.60
C GLY A 189 8.04 -14.46 -23.91
N ALA A 190 7.67 -13.49 -23.09
CA ALA A 190 6.48 -12.66 -23.32
C ALA A 190 6.55 -11.90 -24.67
N PHE A 191 7.71 -11.35 -25.01
CA PHE A 191 7.92 -10.66 -26.28
C PHE A 191 7.83 -11.62 -27.49
N THR A 192 8.41 -12.82 -27.39
CA THR A 192 8.32 -13.81 -28.48
C THR A 192 6.89 -14.25 -28.76
N VAL A 193 6.07 -14.43 -27.72
CA VAL A 193 4.64 -14.73 -27.88
C VAL A 193 3.93 -13.56 -28.57
N TYR A 194 4.18 -12.33 -28.13
CA TYR A 194 3.60 -11.14 -28.74
C TYR A 194 3.94 -11.01 -30.23
N VAL A 195 5.22 -11.17 -30.59
CA VAL A 195 5.67 -11.13 -31.99
C VAL A 195 5.00 -12.22 -32.82
N SER A 196 4.96 -13.46 -32.32
CA SER A 196 4.32 -14.56 -33.05
C SER A 196 2.82 -14.34 -33.28
N LYS A 197 2.13 -13.67 -32.34
CA LYS A 197 0.72 -13.29 -32.47
C LYS A 197 0.56 -12.19 -33.53
N ALA A 198 1.38 -11.15 -33.48
CA ALA A 198 1.36 -10.05 -34.45
C ALA A 198 1.67 -10.54 -35.87
N GLU A 199 2.60 -11.50 -36.02
CA GLU A 199 2.91 -12.13 -37.30
C GLU A 199 1.73 -12.98 -37.83
N ALA A 200 1.01 -13.68 -36.95
CA ALA A 200 -0.19 -14.44 -37.33
C ALA A 200 -1.36 -13.51 -37.74
N GLU A 201 -1.57 -12.43 -37.01
CA GLU A 201 -2.60 -11.41 -37.33
C GLU A 201 -2.28 -10.69 -38.66
N ALA A 202 -1.01 -10.41 -38.93
CA ALA A 202 -0.57 -9.84 -40.20
C ALA A 202 -0.73 -10.80 -41.39
N ALA A 203 -0.60 -12.11 -41.17
CA ALA A 203 -0.79 -13.13 -42.20
C ALA A 203 -2.27 -13.38 -42.56
N GLU A 204 -3.20 -13.09 -41.66
CA GLU A 204 -4.65 -13.20 -41.90
C GLU A 204 -5.27 -11.95 -42.57
N GLY A 205 -4.49 -10.89 -42.81
CA GLY A 205 -4.94 -9.71 -43.55
C GLY A 205 -5.97 -8.85 -42.80
N ALA A 206 -6.02 -8.93 -41.48
CA ALA A 206 -6.83 -8.04 -40.66
C ALA A 206 -6.20 -6.64 -40.61
N GLU A 207 -6.99 -5.60 -40.90
CA GLU A 207 -6.56 -4.22 -40.61
C GLU A 207 -6.25 -4.08 -39.12
N PRO A 208 -5.29 -3.22 -38.73
CA PRO A 208 -4.95 -3.04 -37.33
C PRO A 208 -6.12 -2.37 -36.61
N GLU A 209 -6.98 -3.17 -35.96
CA GLU A 209 -7.83 -2.65 -34.88
C GLU A 209 -6.91 -2.11 -33.79
N GLU A 210 -7.12 -0.86 -33.39
CA GLU A 210 -6.43 -0.26 -32.26
C GLU A 210 -6.52 -1.22 -31.07
N ALA A 211 -5.36 -1.60 -30.53
CA ALA A 211 -5.26 -2.53 -29.41
C ALA A 211 -6.00 -1.97 -28.18
N ASP A 212 -7.26 -2.36 -28.03
CA ASP A 212 -8.03 -2.16 -26.80
C ASP A 212 -7.34 -2.95 -25.68
N GLY A 213 -7.27 -2.36 -24.48
CA GLY A 213 -6.61 -2.92 -23.30
C GLY A 213 -7.15 -4.30 -22.87
N GLN A 214 -8.25 -4.76 -23.48
CA GLN A 214 -8.80 -6.10 -23.35
C GLN A 214 -7.91 -7.21 -23.97
N ASP A 215 -6.98 -6.91 -24.87
CA ASP A 215 -6.14 -7.94 -25.51
C ASP A 215 -5.05 -8.51 -24.60
N LEU A 216 -4.65 -7.78 -23.56
CA LEU A 216 -3.74 -8.27 -22.52
C LEU A 216 -4.37 -9.37 -21.64
N VAL A 217 -5.70 -9.43 -21.58
CA VAL A 217 -6.47 -10.46 -20.85
C VAL A 217 -6.37 -11.82 -21.51
N ARG A 218 -6.37 -11.82 -22.85
CA ARG A 218 -6.35 -13.04 -23.65
C ARG A 218 -4.95 -13.66 -23.70
N LEU A 219 -3.91 -12.83 -23.63
CA LEU A 219 -2.50 -13.25 -23.62
C LEU A 219 -2.03 -13.90 -22.30
N PHE A 220 -2.69 -13.59 -21.18
CA PHE A 220 -2.39 -14.17 -19.87
C PHE A 220 -3.70 -14.52 -19.14
N PRO A 221 -4.16 -15.78 -19.17
CA PRO A 221 -5.38 -16.20 -18.48
C PRO A 221 -5.35 -15.93 -16.96
N SER A 222 -4.17 -15.80 -16.37
CA SER A 222 -3.95 -15.41 -14.97
C SER A 222 -4.10 -13.90 -14.70
N LEU A 223 -4.11 -13.05 -15.73
CA LEU A 223 -4.41 -11.61 -15.66
C LEU A 223 -5.90 -11.29 -15.90
N ALA A 224 -6.69 -12.25 -16.39
CA ALA A 224 -8.14 -12.09 -16.58
C ALA A 224 -8.92 -11.65 -15.33
N PRO A 225 -8.59 -12.14 -14.12
CA PRO A 225 -9.21 -11.63 -12.90
C PRO A 225 -8.93 -10.15 -12.66
N LEU A 226 -7.77 -9.62 -13.11
CA LEU A 226 -7.36 -8.23 -12.84
C LEU A 226 -7.98 -7.22 -13.80
N LEU A 227 -8.26 -7.59 -15.06
CA LEU A 227 -8.85 -6.66 -16.04
C LEU A 227 -10.38 -6.64 -15.97
N CYS A 228 -11.02 -7.76 -15.60
CA CYS A 228 -12.43 -7.74 -15.17
C CYS A 228 -12.62 -6.86 -13.90
N CYS A 229 -11.55 -6.63 -13.11
CA CYS A 229 -11.53 -5.64 -12.04
C CYS A 229 -11.36 -4.20 -12.49
N ILE A 230 -10.94 -3.91 -13.72
CA ILE A 230 -10.73 -2.52 -14.15
C ILE A 230 -11.99 -1.98 -14.82
N ASP A 231 -12.69 -2.81 -15.61
CA ASP A 231 -13.87 -2.36 -16.37
C ASP A 231 -15.19 -2.39 -15.56
N THR A 232 -15.36 -3.35 -14.63
CA THR A 232 -16.60 -3.43 -13.82
C THR A 232 -16.50 -2.79 -12.43
N SER A 233 -15.31 -2.31 -12.02
CA SER A 233 -15.10 -1.83 -10.64
C SER A 233 -15.70 -0.49 -10.31
N PHE A 234 -16.08 0.31 -11.30
CA PHE A 234 -16.72 1.59 -10.99
C PHE A 234 -18.22 1.47 -10.65
N ARG A 235 -18.92 0.40 -11.04
CA ARG A 235 -20.39 0.36 -10.90
C ARG A 235 -21.02 -0.77 -10.06
N GLU A 236 -20.37 -1.92 -9.81
CA GLU A 236 -21.08 -3.06 -9.15
C GLU A 236 -20.41 -3.74 -7.93
N ARG A 237 -19.24 -3.30 -7.47
CA ARG A 237 -18.52 -3.98 -6.35
C ARG A 237 -19.02 -3.67 -4.94
N ALA A 238 -20.26 -3.20 -4.80
CA ALA A 238 -20.97 -3.15 -3.52
C ALA A 238 -21.65 -4.49 -3.16
N ARG A 239 -21.73 -5.47 -4.08
CA ARG A 239 -22.55 -6.70 -3.85
C ARG A 239 -21.79 -8.04 -3.81
N LEU A 240 -20.54 -8.13 -4.30
CA LEU A 240 -19.82 -9.42 -4.42
C LEU A 240 -18.80 -9.73 -3.29
N ALA A 241 -18.54 -8.79 -2.39
CA ALA A 241 -17.62 -8.99 -1.26
C ALA A 241 -18.11 -10.04 -0.23
N HIS A 242 -19.39 -10.42 -0.28
CA HIS A 242 -19.98 -11.38 0.67
C HIS A 242 -19.82 -12.85 0.24
N LEU A 243 -19.57 -13.14 -1.05
CA LEU A 243 -19.43 -14.53 -1.53
C LEU A 243 -17.97 -15.04 -1.53
N LEU A 244 -16.98 -14.17 -1.68
CA LEU A 244 -15.56 -14.57 -1.74
C LEU A 244 -14.92 -14.83 -0.37
N LEU A 245 -15.55 -14.38 0.72
CA LEU A 245 -15.07 -14.64 2.08
C LEU A 245 -15.40 -16.08 2.58
N LEU A 246 -16.27 -16.82 1.88
CA LEU A 246 -16.61 -18.20 2.26
C LEU A 246 -15.81 -19.27 1.50
N THR A 247 -15.14 -18.94 0.40
CA THR A 247 -14.33 -19.90 -0.38
C THR A 247 -12.84 -19.84 -0.06
N SER A 248 -12.34 -18.71 0.46
CA SER A 248 -10.92 -18.55 0.82
C SER A 248 -10.48 -19.31 2.09
N THR A 249 -11.42 -19.66 2.98
CA THR A 249 -11.15 -20.44 4.20
C THR A 249 -10.94 -21.94 3.92
N TRP A 250 -11.32 -22.45 2.74
CA TRP A 250 -11.19 -23.88 2.40
C TRP A 250 -9.91 -24.21 1.64
N LEU A 251 -9.34 -23.26 0.86
CA LEU A 251 -8.11 -23.49 0.08
C LEU A 251 -6.81 -23.37 0.91
N LEU A 252 -6.87 -22.79 2.12
CA LEU A 252 -5.70 -22.60 3.00
C LEU A 252 -5.30 -23.85 3.79
N LEU A 253 -6.02 -24.97 3.66
CA LEU A 253 -5.79 -26.19 4.44
C LEU A 253 -5.12 -27.35 3.68
N THR A 254 -4.80 -27.24 2.39
CA THR A 254 -4.32 -28.41 1.60
C THR A 254 -3.10 -28.22 0.72
N SER A 255 -2.44 -27.05 0.68
CA SER A 255 -1.22 -26.91 -0.14
C SER A 255 0.00 -26.55 0.70
N GLY A 256 0.70 -27.59 1.17
CA GLY A 256 2.08 -27.50 1.57
C GLY A 256 2.95 -27.30 0.33
N ARG A 257 3.48 -26.09 0.14
CA ARG A 257 4.72 -25.86 -0.63
C ARG A 257 5.63 -24.89 0.10
N GLN A 258 6.89 -25.26 0.03
CA GLN A 258 7.98 -24.85 0.91
C GLN A 258 8.30 -23.36 0.80
N LYS A 259 8.74 -22.82 1.95
CA LYS A 259 9.35 -21.49 2.13
C LYS A 259 10.39 -21.18 1.05
N ALA A 260 10.21 -20.06 0.34
CA ALA A 260 11.34 -19.35 -0.23
C ALA A 260 12.20 -18.77 0.91
N PRO A 261 13.53 -18.93 0.89
CA PRO A 261 14.41 -18.41 1.93
C PRO A 261 14.48 -16.87 1.89
N ARG A 262 14.84 -16.31 3.05
CA ARG A 262 14.98 -14.88 3.32
C ARG A 262 15.91 -14.22 2.29
N ARG A 263 15.54 -13.04 1.80
CA ARG A 263 16.48 -12.07 1.22
C ARG A 263 17.49 -11.70 2.31
N THR A 264 18.62 -12.40 2.38
CA THR A 264 19.75 -11.99 3.23
C THR A 264 20.56 -10.96 2.45
N ARG A 265 20.39 -9.68 2.79
CA ARG A 265 21.47 -8.71 2.62
C ARG A 265 22.59 -9.14 3.56
N SER A 266 23.71 -9.60 3.01
CA SER A 266 25.00 -9.62 3.72
C SER A 266 25.66 -8.25 3.59
#